data_AF-A0A8S3Q1Q3-F1
#
_entry.id   AF-A0A8S3Q1Q3-F1
#
_cell.length_a   1.000
_cell.length_b   1.000
_cell.length_c   1.000
_cell.angle_alpha   90.00
_cell.angle_beta   90.00
_cell.angle_gamma   90.00
#
_symmetry.space_group_name_H-M   'P 1'
#
loop_
_entity.id
_entity.type
_entity.pdbx_description
1 polymer ?
#
loop_
_entity_poly.entity_id
_entity_poly.type
_entity_poly.pdbx_seq_one_letter_code
_entity_poly.pdbx_strand_id
1 'polypeptide(L)'
;MTSEGNKDFLVNLRCRKLKESFLFTFLDHDGSVQHAAAIYPLSDCMGESCPVLLTLHGTTVPPQNQADSYKYMVDKEFVYGINGAWLLAPTRHGAHNWEGPGVLTAMTALDTLSKLTEDYSWLTMKADQERVIFTGHSMGGHGALNLATHYPDRALGLISLAGWIKKEEYGDSNLFFRHDIAASHVDPGVKFIMESSITENDVDRHVFNLKKDVSTVEEIGAMVNYTEPEGKEHWWWDTKDTNDGGVVNDKYIRDFTAKALEQKFGFCRDDNCKPVSDNKYSKQDHSFTYTCVNPVFGEGLQGFQVIQQVTPFRLSQIKGSLKEDTMIVDSTNVLRFSYKKNNLKLPQWMDLQKNLEDKLKISSTVYFCRNTDAWEVCTEDLGDSRGPSSYGPARRVAEKKFYIVIGTQDPDAAVYIQKFAVYIANLFFLTSDTPAVVIKDDELENDQIENYNLIIIGSPKQNSRTEMYLKKIPVKVQG
;
A
#
# COMPACT_ATOMS: atom_id res chain seq x y z
N MET A 1 0.72 26.42 -33.08
CA MET A 1 1.71 25.50 -33.67
C MET A 1 2.94 26.33 -34.04
N THR A 2 4.06 26.15 -33.35
CA THR A 2 5.37 26.66 -33.77
C THR A 2 6.17 25.47 -34.31
N SER A 3 6.69 25.58 -35.52
CA SER A 3 7.36 24.49 -36.25
C SER A 3 8.84 24.35 -35.87
N GLU A 4 9.17 24.38 -34.59
CA GLU A 4 10.55 24.35 -34.11
C GLU A 4 11.06 22.93 -33.81
N GLY A 5 11.73 22.37 -34.81
CA GLY A 5 12.86 21.45 -34.59
C GLY A 5 12.54 19.97 -34.44
N ASN A 6 12.88 19.19 -35.48
CA ASN A 6 13.44 17.86 -35.24
C ASN A 6 14.72 18.04 -34.40
N LYS A 7 14.63 17.84 -33.09
CA LYS A 7 15.80 17.65 -32.24
C LYS A 7 16.15 16.18 -32.26
N ASP A 8 17.30 15.85 -32.83
CA ASP A 8 17.85 14.50 -32.75
C ASP A 8 18.29 14.23 -31.31
N PHE A 9 17.46 13.52 -30.55
CA PHE A 9 17.80 13.06 -29.21
C PHE A 9 18.68 11.81 -29.30
N LEU A 10 19.95 11.96 -28.93
CA LEU A 10 20.94 10.90 -29.00
C LEU A 10 20.73 9.91 -27.82
N VAL A 11 19.95 8.85 -28.07
CA VAL A 11 19.57 7.85 -27.07
C VAL A 11 20.74 6.90 -26.79
N ASN A 12 21.46 7.16 -25.70
CA ASN A 12 22.53 6.27 -25.22
C ASN A 12 21.94 5.10 -24.40
N LEU A 13 21.78 3.94 -25.03
CA LEU A 13 21.34 2.72 -24.36
C LEU A 13 22.50 2.05 -23.62
N ARG A 14 22.31 1.73 -22.33
CA ARG A 14 23.24 0.92 -21.55
C ARG A 14 22.88 -0.56 -21.72
N CYS A 15 23.78 -1.35 -22.30
CA CYS A 15 23.62 -2.80 -22.36
C CYS A 15 23.81 -3.39 -20.95
N ARG A 16 22.83 -4.15 -20.46
CA ARG A 16 22.83 -4.81 -19.14
C ARG A 16 22.63 -6.31 -19.32
N LYS A 17 23.19 -7.12 -18.41
CA LYS A 17 22.94 -8.57 -18.38
C LYS A 17 21.59 -8.86 -17.72
N LEU A 18 21.00 -10.04 -17.98
CA LEU A 18 19.71 -10.45 -17.40
C LEU A 18 19.68 -10.38 -15.86
N LYS A 19 20.80 -10.71 -15.21
CA LYS A 19 20.99 -10.69 -13.75
C LYS A 19 21.55 -9.36 -13.21
N GLU A 20 21.46 -8.28 -13.97
CA GLU A 20 21.76 -6.92 -13.52
C GLU A 20 20.48 -6.09 -13.49
N SER A 21 20.45 -4.97 -12.77
CA SER A 21 19.23 -4.14 -12.74
C SER A 21 18.91 -3.51 -14.09
N PHE A 22 17.64 -3.57 -14.46
CA PHE A 22 17.03 -2.75 -15.51
C PHE A 22 16.06 -1.76 -14.89
N LEU A 23 15.86 -0.61 -15.56
CA LEU A 23 14.87 0.39 -15.22
C LEU A 23 13.66 0.24 -16.14
N PHE A 24 12.46 0.42 -15.60
CA PHE A 24 11.22 0.51 -16.36
C PHE A 24 10.34 1.65 -15.82
N THR A 25 9.54 2.24 -16.70
CA THR A 25 8.55 3.26 -16.36
C THR A 25 7.14 2.68 -16.41
N PHE A 26 6.21 3.29 -15.68
CA PHE A 26 4.82 2.86 -15.62
C PHE A 26 3.89 4.06 -15.35
N LEU A 27 2.61 3.93 -15.72
CA LEU A 27 1.58 4.87 -15.32
C LEU A 27 1.11 4.53 -13.92
N ASP A 28 1.15 5.50 -13.02
CA ASP A 28 0.82 5.31 -11.61
C ASP A 28 -0.66 5.60 -11.28
N HIS A 29 -1.04 5.38 -10.02
CA HIS A 29 -2.40 5.51 -9.48
C HIS A 29 -3.07 6.88 -9.75
N ASP A 30 -2.28 7.94 -9.86
CA ASP A 30 -2.73 9.31 -10.15
C ASP A 30 -2.54 9.74 -11.62
N GLY A 31 -2.02 8.86 -12.48
CA GLY A 31 -1.72 9.15 -13.87
C GLY A 31 -0.33 9.71 -14.17
N SER A 32 0.52 9.93 -13.15
CA SER A 32 1.93 10.28 -13.36
C SER A 32 2.71 9.13 -14.01
N VAL A 33 3.86 9.45 -14.61
CA VAL A 33 4.81 8.45 -15.11
C VAL A 33 5.88 8.24 -14.06
N GLN A 34 5.76 7.16 -13.29
CA GLN A 34 6.74 6.77 -12.29
C GLN A 34 7.71 5.72 -12.87
N HIS A 35 8.74 5.37 -12.11
CA HIS A 35 9.75 4.39 -12.52
C HIS A 35 10.19 3.49 -11.36
N ALA A 36 10.67 2.31 -11.72
CA ALA A 36 11.22 1.31 -10.81
C ALA A 36 12.41 0.61 -11.45
N ALA A 37 13.24 -0.02 -10.61
CA ALA A 37 14.28 -0.95 -11.04
C ALA A 37 13.93 -2.37 -10.61
N ALA A 38 14.26 -3.36 -11.44
CA ALA A 38 14.10 -4.76 -11.08
C ALA A 38 15.32 -5.59 -11.47
N ILE A 39 15.53 -6.72 -10.79
CA ILE A 39 16.57 -7.71 -11.07
C ILE A 39 15.92 -9.10 -11.17
N TYR A 40 16.28 -9.84 -12.22
CA TYR A 40 15.84 -11.21 -12.45
C TYR A 40 16.35 -12.17 -11.35
N PRO A 41 15.58 -13.19 -10.94
CA PRO A 41 16.01 -14.14 -9.91
C PRO A 41 17.39 -14.76 -10.19
N LEU A 42 18.23 -14.89 -9.15
CA LEU A 42 19.55 -15.53 -9.26
C LEU A 42 19.47 -17.05 -9.48
N SER A 43 18.41 -17.68 -9.00
CA SER A 43 18.12 -19.11 -9.11
C SER A 43 16.65 -19.34 -9.43
N ASP A 44 16.32 -20.56 -9.85
CA ASP A 44 14.92 -20.93 -10.11
C ASP A 44 14.03 -20.77 -8.86
N CYS A 45 12.78 -20.36 -9.08
CA CYS A 45 11.78 -20.17 -8.04
C CYS A 45 11.03 -21.46 -7.76
N MET A 46 10.55 -21.64 -6.53
CA MET A 46 9.67 -22.76 -6.19
C MET A 46 8.21 -22.43 -6.53
N GLY A 47 7.70 -23.08 -7.58
CA GLY A 47 6.31 -22.97 -8.04
C GLY A 47 6.19 -22.49 -9.48
N GLU A 48 4.96 -22.23 -9.91
CA GLU A 48 4.62 -21.75 -11.27
C GLU A 48 4.98 -20.27 -11.47
N SER A 49 5.09 -19.52 -10.37
CA SER A 49 5.47 -18.11 -10.32
C SER A 49 6.53 -17.86 -9.24
N CYS A 50 7.18 -16.70 -9.29
CA CYS A 50 8.21 -16.23 -8.38
C CYS A 50 7.67 -15.19 -7.41
N PRO A 51 7.91 -15.33 -6.10
CA PRO A 51 7.76 -14.23 -5.15
C PRO A 51 8.57 -12.99 -5.54
N VAL A 52 8.19 -11.84 -4.99
CA VAL A 52 8.89 -10.57 -5.17
C VAL A 52 9.44 -10.08 -3.83
N LEU A 53 10.73 -9.81 -3.75
CA LEU A 53 11.29 -8.96 -2.69
C LEU A 53 11.12 -7.50 -3.13
N LEU A 54 10.20 -6.81 -2.46
CA LEU A 54 9.93 -5.40 -2.67
C LEU A 54 10.81 -4.61 -1.69
N THR A 55 11.88 -4.01 -2.22
CA THR A 55 12.84 -3.23 -1.43
C THR A 55 12.61 -1.74 -1.58
N LEU A 56 12.34 -1.09 -0.44
CA LEU A 56 12.04 0.33 -0.35
C LEU A 56 13.30 1.09 0.06
N HIS A 57 13.55 2.20 -0.63
CA HIS A 57 14.81 2.92 -0.51
C HIS A 57 14.79 4.00 0.58
N GLY A 58 15.99 4.33 1.08
CA GLY A 58 16.22 5.47 1.97
C GLY A 58 16.06 6.83 1.26
N THR A 59 16.11 7.93 2.01
CA THR A 59 16.10 9.28 1.43
C THR A 59 17.25 9.46 0.43
N THR A 60 17.00 10.20 -0.66
CA THR A 60 17.93 10.48 -1.79
C THR A 60 18.48 9.29 -2.60
N VAL A 61 18.15 8.04 -2.27
CA VAL A 61 18.59 6.85 -3.03
C VAL A 61 17.69 6.62 -4.25
N PRO A 62 18.23 6.59 -5.51
CA PRO A 62 17.43 6.26 -6.69
C PRO A 62 17.07 4.76 -6.76
N PRO A 63 15.95 4.38 -7.42
CA PRO A 63 15.53 2.98 -7.57
C PRO A 63 16.61 2.02 -8.08
N GLN A 64 17.37 2.41 -9.12
CA GLN A 64 18.47 1.59 -9.64
C GLN A 64 19.58 1.37 -8.62
N ASN A 65 19.91 2.38 -7.79
CA ASN A 65 20.94 2.24 -6.76
C ASN A 65 20.47 1.35 -5.61
N GLN A 66 19.18 1.41 -5.26
CA GLN A 66 18.60 0.50 -4.27
C GLN A 66 18.68 -0.94 -4.77
N ALA A 67 18.28 -1.21 -6.01
CA ALA A 67 18.39 -2.54 -6.62
C ALA A 67 19.85 -3.02 -6.70
N ASP A 68 20.77 -2.19 -7.22
CA ASP A 68 22.19 -2.54 -7.34
C ASP A 68 22.93 -2.64 -5.98
N SER A 69 22.30 -2.21 -4.87
CA SER A 69 22.83 -2.45 -3.52
C SER A 69 22.61 -3.88 -3.03
N TYR A 70 21.70 -4.65 -3.65
CA TYR A 70 21.57 -6.09 -3.41
C TYR A 70 22.64 -6.86 -4.20
N LYS A 71 23.90 -6.45 -4.05
CA LYS A 71 25.06 -7.11 -4.64
C LYS A 71 25.93 -7.73 -3.55
N TYR A 72 26.58 -8.84 -3.87
CA TYR A 72 27.63 -9.42 -3.02
C TYR A 72 28.67 -10.12 -3.90
N MET A 73 29.85 -10.38 -3.35
CA MET A 73 30.94 -10.99 -4.11
C MET A 73 30.92 -12.52 -4.01
N VAL A 74 31.02 -13.20 -5.16
CA VAL A 74 31.17 -14.65 -5.28
C VAL A 74 32.29 -14.90 -6.29
N ASP A 75 33.29 -15.70 -5.92
CA ASP A 75 34.44 -16.05 -6.78
C ASP A 75 35.14 -14.83 -7.44
N LYS A 76 35.19 -13.70 -6.71
CA LYS A 76 35.72 -12.38 -7.10
C LYS A 76 34.86 -11.57 -8.09
N GLU A 77 33.70 -12.08 -8.50
CA GLU A 77 32.73 -11.37 -9.33
C GLU A 77 31.56 -10.86 -8.47
N PHE A 78 30.93 -9.75 -8.89
CA PHE A 78 29.70 -9.28 -8.25
C PHE A 78 28.48 -9.99 -8.84
N VAL A 79 27.68 -10.61 -7.97
CA VAL A 79 26.32 -11.06 -8.30
C VAL A 79 25.30 -10.07 -7.72
N TYR A 80 24.16 -9.88 -8.39
CA TYR A 80 23.14 -8.91 -8.04
C TYR A 80 21.77 -9.60 -7.90
N GLY A 81 20.95 -9.14 -6.95
CA GLY A 81 19.65 -9.71 -6.64
C GLY A 81 19.70 -10.81 -5.58
N ILE A 82 18.71 -11.70 -5.62
CA ILE A 82 18.44 -12.74 -4.62
C ILE A 82 18.08 -14.07 -5.29
N ASN A 83 18.23 -15.17 -4.55
CA ASN A 83 17.83 -16.51 -4.99
C ASN A 83 16.31 -16.70 -4.85
N GLY A 84 15.68 -17.37 -5.81
CA GLY A 84 14.28 -17.84 -5.72
C GLY A 84 13.18 -16.78 -5.73
N ALA A 85 13.50 -15.50 -5.97
CA ALA A 85 12.54 -14.41 -6.03
C ALA A 85 13.03 -13.27 -6.94
N TRP A 86 12.10 -12.50 -7.49
CA TRP A 86 12.38 -11.23 -8.17
C TRP A 86 12.80 -10.17 -7.15
N LEU A 87 13.67 -9.25 -7.54
CA LEU A 87 13.88 -8.02 -6.79
C LEU A 87 13.20 -6.85 -7.49
N LEU A 88 12.47 -6.04 -6.73
CA LEU A 88 11.84 -4.81 -7.19
C LEU A 88 12.17 -3.65 -6.24
N ALA A 89 12.65 -2.54 -6.80
CA ALA A 89 12.87 -1.27 -6.11
C ALA A 89 12.06 -0.17 -6.82
N PRO A 90 10.96 0.33 -6.25
CA PRO A 90 10.17 1.42 -6.84
C PRO A 90 10.72 2.79 -6.44
N THR A 91 10.23 3.85 -7.10
CA THR A 91 10.27 5.23 -6.57
C THR A 91 9.17 5.47 -5.54
N ARG A 92 9.30 6.54 -4.73
CA ARG A 92 8.42 6.90 -3.60
C ARG A 92 7.38 8.00 -3.90
N HIS A 93 7.17 8.33 -5.18
CA HIS A 93 6.31 9.43 -5.63
C HIS A 93 6.83 10.82 -5.18
N GLY A 94 7.79 11.37 -5.93
CA GLY A 94 8.33 12.72 -5.66
C GLY A 94 9.00 12.87 -4.29
N ALA A 95 8.49 13.81 -3.48
CA ALA A 95 9.08 14.16 -2.18
C ALA A 95 8.57 13.31 -0.99
N HIS A 96 7.56 12.46 -1.21
CA HIS A 96 6.79 11.78 -0.14
C HIS A 96 7.54 10.63 0.53
N ASN A 97 7.19 10.32 1.77
CA ASN A 97 7.62 9.07 2.44
C ASN A 97 6.92 7.86 1.81
N TRP A 98 7.24 6.66 2.30
CA TRP A 98 6.47 5.43 2.04
C TRP A 98 5.15 5.41 2.85
N GLU A 99 4.39 6.49 2.74
CA GLU A 99 3.10 6.78 3.37
C GLU A 99 2.18 7.34 2.25
N GLY A 100 0.88 7.03 2.25
CA GLY A 100 -0.05 7.56 1.24
C GLY A 100 0.44 7.29 -0.21
N PRO A 101 0.72 8.31 -1.04
CA PRO A 101 1.20 8.13 -2.42
C PRO A 101 2.38 7.17 -2.56
N GLY A 102 3.39 7.22 -1.68
CA GLY A 102 4.55 6.35 -1.78
C GLY A 102 4.22 4.86 -1.65
N VAL A 103 3.20 4.51 -0.86
CA VAL A 103 2.68 3.14 -0.77
C VAL A 103 1.92 2.75 -2.02
N LEU A 104 1.09 3.65 -2.54
CA LEU A 104 0.35 3.41 -3.78
C LEU A 104 1.31 3.16 -4.95
N THR A 105 2.34 4.00 -5.15
CA THR A 105 3.38 3.80 -6.17
C THR A 105 4.13 2.48 -6.01
N ALA A 106 4.47 2.09 -4.78
CA ALA A 106 5.15 0.82 -4.51
C ALA A 106 4.29 -0.39 -4.91
N MET A 107 2.98 -0.34 -4.63
CA MET A 107 2.05 -1.40 -5.03
C MET A 107 1.74 -1.36 -6.53
N THR A 108 1.60 -0.19 -7.16
CA THR A 108 1.46 -0.09 -8.63
C THR A 108 2.68 -0.64 -9.34
N ALA A 109 3.89 -0.40 -8.83
CA ALA A 109 5.13 -0.95 -9.38
C ALA A 109 5.16 -2.49 -9.28
N LEU A 110 4.67 -3.06 -8.18
CA LEU A 110 4.57 -4.50 -7.96
C LEU A 110 3.59 -5.15 -8.94
N ASP A 111 2.36 -4.62 -9.02
CA ASP A 111 1.34 -5.09 -9.95
C ASP A 111 1.80 -4.91 -11.42
N THR A 112 2.57 -3.85 -11.71
CA THR A 112 3.15 -3.62 -13.05
C THR A 112 4.28 -4.60 -13.36
N LEU A 113 5.16 -4.91 -12.41
CA LEU A 113 6.19 -5.94 -12.62
C LEU A 113 5.54 -7.30 -12.90
N SER A 114 4.49 -7.67 -12.17
CA SER A 114 3.74 -8.91 -12.41
C SER A 114 3.22 -8.97 -13.85
N LYS A 115 2.47 -7.95 -14.29
CA LYS A 115 1.96 -7.83 -15.66
C LYS A 115 3.08 -7.86 -16.71
N LEU A 116 4.13 -7.06 -16.52
CA LEU A 116 5.29 -7.00 -17.41
C LEU A 116 5.93 -8.38 -17.57
N THR A 117 6.13 -9.12 -16.48
CA THR A 117 6.69 -10.47 -16.58
C THR A 117 5.77 -11.43 -17.32
N GLU A 118 4.45 -11.31 -17.22
CA GLU A 118 3.50 -12.13 -17.99
C GLU A 118 3.53 -11.79 -19.49
N ASP A 119 3.35 -10.52 -19.84
CA ASP A 119 3.27 -10.00 -21.21
C ASP A 119 4.51 -10.37 -22.06
N TYR A 120 5.69 -10.40 -21.44
CA TYR A 120 6.95 -10.69 -22.13
C TYR A 120 7.35 -12.17 -22.00
N SER A 121 7.11 -12.95 -23.06
CA SER A 121 7.39 -14.40 -23.11
C SER A 121 8.88 -14.79 -22.91
N TRP A 122 9.81 -13.86 -23.10
CA TRP A 122 11.25 -14.08 -22.87
C TRP A 122 11.63 -14.02 -21.39
N LEU A 123 10.77 -13.45 -20.54
CA LEU A 123 10.84 -13.58 -19.08
C LEU A 123 10.14 -14.88 -18.71
N THR A 124 10.93 -15.95 -18.52
CA THR A 124 10.39 -17.28 -18.18
C THR A 124 9.86 -17.35 -16.75
N MET A 125 10.31 -16.44 -15.89
CA MET A 125 9.97 -16.38 -14.47
C MET A 125 8.96 -15.29 -14.20
N LYS A 126 7.70 -15.66 -13.99
CA LYS A 126 6.58 -14.71 -13.76
C LYS A 126 6.59 -14.20 -12.32
N ALA A 127 6.53 -12.88 -12.12
CA ALA A 127 6.50 -12.25 -10.81
C ALA A 127 5.10 -12.31 -10.18
N ASP A 128 5.02 -12.68 -8.91
CA ASP A 128 3.79 -12.92 -8.16
C ASP A 128 3.53 -11.79 -7.16
N GLN A 129 2.62 -10.88 -7.53
CA GLN A 129 2.22 -9.73 -6.69
C GLN A 129 1.50 -10.12 -5.38
N GLU A 130 1.10 -11.39 -5.21
CA GLU A 130 0.44 -11.91 -4.00
C GLU A 130 1.42 -12.58 -3.03
N ARG A 131 2.71 -12.64 -3.37
CA ARG A 131 3.76 -13.28 -2.57
C ARG A 131 4.98 -12.38 -2.44
N VAL A 132 4.95 -11.51 -1.42
CA VAL A 132 5.88 -10.39 -1.29
C VAL A 132 6.72 -10.50 -0.01
N ILE A 133 8.03 -10.30 -0.12
CA ILE A 133 8.90 -10.00 1.03
C ILE A 133 9.11 -8.49 1.04
N PHE A 134 8.55 -7.82 2.05
CA PHE A 134 8.69 -6.37 2.21
C PHE A 134 9.99 -6.07 2.95
N THR A 135 10.83 -5.22 2.38
CA THR A 135 12.10 -4.82 3.02
C THR A 135 12.47 -3.39 2.72
N GLY A 136 13.32 -2.79 3.54
CA GLY A 136 13.93 -1.52 3.23
C GLY A 136 14.79 -1.02 4.37
N HIS A 137 15.52 0.05 4.10
CA HIS A 137 16.46 0.66 5.05
C HIS A 137 16.12 2.13 5.33
N SER A 138 16.29 2.55 6.59
CA SER A 138 15.98 3.91 7.06
C SER A 138 14.51 4.26 6.75
N MET A 139 14.26 5.27 5.91
CA MET A 139 12.92 5.58 5.40
C MET A 139 12.23 4.36 4.78
N GLY A 140 12.97 3.56 4.00
CA GLY A 140 12.48 2.30 3.45
C GLY A 140 12.17 1.24 4.51
N GLY A 141 12.85 1.28 5.66
CA GLY A 141 12.57 0.38 6.79
C GLY A 141 11.23 0.71 7.44
N HIS A 142 10.89 2.00 7.58
CA HIS A 142 9.54 2.44 7.93
C HIS A 142 8.52 2.01 6.86
N GLY A 143 8.84 2.21 5.58
CA GLY A 143 7.97 1.78 4.48
C GLY A 143 7.67 0.29 4.51
N ALA A 144 8.67 -0.56 4.77
CA ALA A 144 8.50 -2.00 4.83
C ALA A 144 7.54 -2.42 5.96
N LEU A 145 7.66 -1.79 7.12
CA LEU A 145 6.71 -1.95 8.24
C LEU A 145 5.29 -1.50 7.85
N ASN A 146 5.16 -0.34 7.22
CA ASN A 146 3.89 0.22 6.78
C ASN A 146 3.21 -0.71 5.75
N LEU A 147 3.91 -1.13 4.70
CA LEU A 147 3.36 -2.04 3.69
C LEU A 147 3.05 -3.44 4.26
N ALA A 148 3.93 -4.04 5.07
CA ALA A 148 3.68 -5.39 5.59
C ALA A 148 2.49 -5.45 6.57
N THR A 149 2.24 -4.39 7.33
CA THR A 149 1.08 -4.29 8.23
C THR A 149 -0.23 -3.97 7.50
N HIS A 150 -0.16 -3.35 6.32
CA HIS A 150 -1.33 -3.02 5.49
C HIS A 150 -1.65 -4.06 4.41
N TYR A 151 -0.68 -4.83 3.92
CA TYR A 151 -0.86 -5.91 2.94
C TYR A 151 -0.45 -7.28 3.53
N PRO A 152 -1.00 -7.68 4.69
CA PRO A 152 -0.49 -8.81 5.46
C PRO A 152 -0.73 -10.16 4.79
N ASP A 153 -1.82 -10.32 4.03
CA ASP A 153 -2.08 -11.58 3.31
C ASP A 153 -1.03 -11.80 2.20
N ARG A 154 -0.58 -10.75 1.51
CA ARG A 154 0.52 -10.78 0.52
C ARG A 154 1.91 -11.01 1.14
N ALA A 155 2.10 -10.64 2.41
CA ALA A 155 3.40 -10.71 3.08
C ALA A 155 3.85 -12.16 3.34
N LEU A 156 4.97 -12.59 2.74
CA LEU A 156 5.74 -13.78 3.12
C LEU A 156 6.75 -13.49 4.24
N GLY A 157 7.25 -12.25 4.30
CA GLY A 157 8.26 -11.84 5.26
C GLY A 157 8.43 -10.32 5.30
N LEU A 158 9.05 -9.84 6.38
CA LEU A 158 9.30 -8.43 6.65
C LEU A 158 10.74 -8.27 7.15
N ILE A 159 11.49 -7.34 6.56
CA ILE A 159 12.87 -7.01 6.95
C ILE A 159 13.01 -5.48 7.02
N SER A 160 12.80 -4.91 8.20
CA SER A 160 12.98 -3.47 8.46
C SER A 160 14.36 -3.20 9.04
N LEU A 161 15.16 -2.37 8.35
CA LEU A 161 16.56 -2.10 8.70
C LEU A 161 16.69 -0.63 9.12
N ALA A 162 16.97 -0.39 10.41
CA ALA A 162 17.07 0.97 10.99
C ALA A 162 15.87 1.90 10.64
N GLY A 163 14.68 1.32 10.52
CA GLY A 163 13.44 2.04 10.22
C GLY A 163 12.76 2.60 11.48
N TRP A 164 12.03 3.70 11.32
CA TRP A 164 11.21 4.28 12.38
C TRP A 164 9.78 3.70 12.35
N ILE A 165 9.13 3.67 13.52
CA ILE A 165 7.73 3.22 13.66
C ILE A 165 6.76 4.34 13.26
N LYS A 166 7.01 5.56 13.75
CA LYS A 166 6.21 6.78 13.48
C LYS A 166 7.10 7.88 12.95
N LYS A 167 6.61 8.61 11.97
CA LYS A 167 7.32 9.74 11.37
C LYS A 167 7.42 10.92 12.34
N GLU A 168 6.34 11.19 13.08
CA GLU A 168 6.20 12.36 13.97
C GLU A 168 7.17 12.31 15.16
N GLU A 169 7.65 11.11 15.51
CA GLU A 169 8.68 10.87 16.53
C GLU A 169 10.11 10.82 15.93
N TYR A 170 10.24 10.79 14.60
CA TYR A 170 11.53 10.67 13.90
C TYR A 170 12.24 12.03 13.72
N GLY A 171 12.85 12.51 14.80
CA GLY A 171 13.72 13.68 14.80
C GLY A 171 13.01 15.04 14.72
N ASP A 172 13.74 16.12 15.00
CA ASP A 172 13.17 17.45 15.26
C ASP A 172 12.32 18.03 14.11
N SER A 173 12.62 17.68 12.85
CA SER A 173 11.99 18.25 11.65
C SER A 173 10.67 17.60 11.24
N ASN A 174 10.29 16.46 11.82
CA ASN A 174 9.06 15.73 11.47
C ASN A 174 7.93 15.93 12.49
N LEU A 175 8.17 16.67 13.57
CA LEU A 175 7.20 16.88 14.64
C LEU A 175 5.95 17.60 14.13
N PHE A 176 4.80 16.97 14.38
CA PHE A 176 3.49 17.40 13.90
C PHE A 176 3.21 18.88 14.27
N PHE A 177 2.95 19.69 13.24
CA PHE A 177 2.76 21.15 13.32
C PHE A 177 3.89 22.00 13.93
N ARG A 178 5.07 21.47 14.29
CA ARG A 178 6.13 22.26 14.96
C ARG A 178 6.62 23.46 14.16
N HIS A 179 6.59 23.37 12.83
CA HIS A 179 7.01 24.43 11.91
C HIS A 179 5.85 25.19 11.27
N ASP A 180 4.60 24.89 11.63
CA ASP A 180 3.44 25.63 11.15
C ASP A 180 3.18 26.84 12.06
N ILE A 181 3.29 28.05 11.50
CA ILE A 181 3.05 29.29 12.24
C ILE A 181 1.60 29.44 12.72
N ALA A 182 0.65 28.75 12.09
CA ALA A 182 -0.75 28.73 12.50
C ALA A 182 -1.01 27.78 13.68
N ALA A 183 -0.10 26.83 13.98
CA ALA A 183 -0.29 25.76 14.97
C ALA A 183 -0.76 26.27 16.34
N SER A 184 -0.19 27.38 16.82
CA SER A 184 -0.53 28.04 18.08
C SER A 184 -1.95 28.61 18.15
N HIS A 185 -2.64 28.69 17.01
CA HIS A 185 -3.98 29.24 16.84
C HIS A 185 -5.00 28.21 16.32
N VAL A 186 -4.58 26.96 16.05
CA VAL A 186 -5.50 25.90 15.63
C VAL A 186 -6.37 25.47 16.81
N ASP A 187 -7.69 25.44 16.59
CA ASP A 187 -8.65 24.91 17.56
C ASP A 187 -8.31 23.45 17.95
N PRO A 188 -8.35 23.07 19.24
CA PRO A 188 -8.00 21.71 19.68
C PRO A 188 -8.79 20.59 18.99
N GLY A 189 -10.06 20.82 18.63
CA GLY A 189 -10.88 19.86 17.89
C GLY A 189 -10.44 19.72 16.43
N VAL A 190 -10.08 20.82 15.78
CA VAL A 190 -9.49 20.79 14.42
C VAL A 190 -8.15 20.07 14.43
N LYS A 191 -7.29 20.36 15.42
CA LYS A 191 -6.00 19.66 15.59
C LYS A 191 -6.20 18.15 15.77
N PHE A 192 -7.13 17.72 16.63
CA PHE A 192 -7.47 16.32 16.82
C PHE A 192 -7.94 15.61 15.53
N ILE A 193 -8.73 16.29 14.69
CA ILE A 193 -9.18 15.75 13.39
C ILE A 193 -8.00 15.59 12.42
N MET A 194 -7.08 16.55 12.40
CA MET A 194 -5.88 16.53 11.56
C MET A 194 -4.90 15.43 12.00
N GLU A 195 -4.68 15.26 13.32
CA GLU A 195 -3.91 14.14 13.88
C GLU A 195 -4.55 12.80 13.51
N SER A 196 -5.85 12.64 13.76
CA SER A 196 -6.58 11.40 13.43
C SER A 196 -6.42 11.00 11.96
N SER A 197 -6.36 11.99 11.05
CA SER A 197 -6.21 11.82 9.60
C SER A 197 -4.85 11.27 9.14
N ILE A 198 -3.85 11.16 10.02
CA ILE A 198 -2.55 10.56 9.72
C ILE A 198 -2.25 9.29 10.52
N THR A 199 -3.05 8.96 11.55
CA THR A 199 -2.84 7.80 12.43
C THR A 199 -2.96 6.42 11.75
N GLU A 200 -3.30 6.37 10.47
CA GLU A 200 -3.18 5.17 9.63
C GLU A 200 -1.72 4.79 9.32
N ASN A 201 -0.76 5.71 9.48
CA ASN A 201 0.67 5.42 9.32
C ASN A 201 1.34 4.93 10.63
N ASP A 202 0.61 4.91 11.77
CA ASP A 202 1.08 4.41 13.07
C ASP A 202 1.24 2.87 13.02
N VAL A 203 2.41 2.39 12.59
CA VAL A 203 2.72 0.95 12.43
C VAL A 203 2.37 0.11 13.67
N ASP A 204 2.58 0.65 14.88
CA ASP A 204 2.28 0.00 16.16
C ASP A 204 0.78 -0.29 16.36
N ARG A 205 -0.13 0.42 15.69
CA ARG A 205 -1.57 0.10 15.70
C ARG A 205 -1.92 -1.09 14.80
N HIS A 206 -1.08 -1.37 13.80
CA HIS A 206 -1.32 -2.36 12.76
C HIS A 206 -0.44 -3.61 12.89
N VAL A 207 0.48 -3.65 13.86
CA VAL A 207 1.43 -4.75 14.12
C VAL A 207 0.77 -6.13 14.30
N PHE A 208 -0.47 -6.20 14.82
CA PHE A 208 -1.23 -7.46 14.93
C PHE A 208 -1.53 -8.12 13.58
N ASN A 209 -1.48 -7.36 12.48
CA ASN A 209 -1.67 -7.89 11.15
C ASN A 209 -0.50 -8.78 10.67
N LEU A 210 0.67 -8.69 11.32
CA LEU A 210 1.84 -9.51 10.96
C LEU A 210 1.62 -10.97 11.36
N LYS A 211 1.98 -11.89 10.45
CA LYS A 211 1.78 -13.34 10.64
C LYS A 211 2.65 -13.91 11.78
N LYS A 212 2.07 -14.83 12.54
CA LYS A 212 2.58 -15.48 13.77
C LYS A 212 3.81 -16.42 13.62
N ASP A 213 4.63 -16.31 12.56
CA ASP A 213 5.68 -17.34 12.23
C ASP A 213 7.14 -16.78 12.12
N VAL A 214 7.55 -15.80 12.96
CA VAL A 214 8.93 -15.23 13.07
C VAL A 214 9.24 -14.79 14.53
N SER A 215 10.33 -15.17 15.20
CA SER A 215 10.56 -15.01 16.68
C SER A 215 9.58 -14.16 17.57
N THR A 216 9.89 -12.94 18.07
CA THR A 216 9.13 -12.35 19.24
C THR A 216 9.24 -10.83 19.51
N VAL A 217 8.14 -10.17 19.93
CA VAL A 217 8.07 -9.20 21.06
C VAL A 217 6.94 -9.64 22.00
N GLU A 218 7.24 -9.88 23.29
CA GLU A 218 6.39 -10.68 24.19
C GLU A 218 5.01 -10.09 24.50
N GLU A 219 4.81 -8.77 24.43
CA GLU A 219 3.52 -8.13 24.74
C GLU A 219 2.49 -8.18 23.59
N ILE A 220 2.92 -8.46 22.36
CA ILE A 220 2.10 -8.24 21.15
C ILE A 220 1.85 -9.54 20.37
N GLY A 221 2.63 -10.59 20.60
CA GLY A 221 2.48 -11.89 19.90
C GLY A 221 2.79 -11.85 18.40
N ALA A 222 3.17 -10.67 17.90
CA ALA A 222 3.89 -10.45 16.66
C ALA A 222 5.39 -10.58 16.88
N MET A 223 6.11 -10.54 15.78
CA MET A 223 6.95 -11.68 15.49
C MET A 223 8.20 -11.21 14.73
N VAL A 224 9.32 -11.16 15.47
CA VAL A 224 10.52 -10.36 15.13
C VAL A 224 11.81 -11.15 15.38
N ASN A 225 12.74 -11.12 14.41
CA ASN A 225 14.14 -11.47 14.63
C ASN A 225 14.95 -10.17 14.74
N TYR A 226 15.40 -9.81 15.94
CA TYR A 226 16.25 -8.63 16.14
C TYR A 226 17.72 -9.02 16.00
N THR A 227 18.50 -8.21 15.31
CA THR A 227 19.95 -8.38 15.19
C THR A 227 20.59 -7.01 15.09
N GLU A 228 21.53 -6.73 15.98
CA GLU A 228 22.31 -5.50 16.03
C GLU A 228 23.77 -5.85 15.73
N PRO A 229 24.25 -5.57 14.50
CA PRO A 229 25.63 -5.90 14.13
C PRO A 229 26.64 -5.05 14.93
N GLU A 230 27.52 -5.71 15.67
CA GLU A 230 28.50 -5.05 16.54
C GLU A 230 29.38 -4.05 15.75
N GLY A 231 29.48 -2.83 16.28
CA GLY A 231 30.29 -1.76 15.69
C GLY A 231 29.77 -1.20 14.36
N LYS A 232 28.50 -1.47 14.00
CA LYS A 232 27.84 -0.83 12.84
C LYS A 232 26.85 0.23 13.32
N GLU A 233 26.79 1.34 12.59
CA GLU A 233 25.83 2.43 12.83
C GLU A 233 24.71 2.39 11.78
N HIS A 234 24.16 3.54 11.39
CA HIS A 234 23.04 3.61 10.43
C HIS A 234 23.37 3.06 9.04
N TRP A 235 24.64 3.07 8.62
CA TRP A 235 25.08 2.57 7.31
C TRP A 235 26.35 1.73 7.44
N TRP A 236 26.43 0.60 6.71
CA TRP A 236 27.66 -0.17 6.58
C TRP A 236 27.72 -0.94 5.25
N TRP A 237 28.95 -1.11 4.74
CA TRP A 237 29.25 -1.77 3.46
C TRP A 237 29.49 -3.28 3.60
N ASP A 238 30.10 -3.67 4.72
CA ASP A 238 30.45 -5.04 5.08
C ASP A 238 29.87 -5.33 6.47
N THR A 239 29.10 -6.40 6.66
CA THR A 239 28.64 -6.81 8.00
C THR A 239 29.77 -7.54 8.72
N LYS A 240 30.27 -8.64 8.14
CA LYS A 240 31.35 -9.49 8.66
C LYS A 240 32.50 -9.63 7.68
N ASP A 241 32.20 -9.94 6.43
CA ASP A 241 33.19 -10.22 5.39
C ASP A 241 33.17 -9.13 4.32
N THR A 242 34.30 -8.92 3.64
CA THR A 242 34.41 -7.86 2.63
C THR A 242 33.56 -8.16 1.39
N ASN A 243 32.74 -7.21 0.98
CA ASN A 243 31.71 -7.32 -0.06
C ASN A 243 30.63 -8.39 0.25
N ASP A 244 30.30 -8.61 1.53
CA ASP A 244 29.30 -9.60 1.94
C ASP A 244 27.84 -9.22 1.63
N GLY A 245 27.58 -7.98 1.19
CA GLY A 245 26.27 -7.44 0.85
C GLY A 245 25.78 -6.33 1.80
N GLY A 246 26.47 -6.13 2.92
CA GLY A 246 26.26 -5.00 3.83
C GLY A 246 24.81 -4.84 4.30
N VAL A 247 24.44 -3.61 4.60
CA VAL A 247 23.19 -3.30 5.33
C VAL A 247 21.90 -3.85 4.72
N VAL A 248 21.79 -4.00 3.39
CA VAL A 248 20.55 -4.45 2.73
C VAL A 248 20.55 -5.90 2.23
N ASN A 249 21.69 -6.57 2.14
CA ASN A 249 21.77 -7.90 1.52
C ASN A 249 22.88 -8.79 2.08
N ASP A 250 23.29 -8.62 3.34
CA ASP A 250 24.29 -9.50 3.96
C ASP A 250 23.83 -10.97 4.08
N LYS A 251 24.67 -11.81 4.68
CA LYS A 251 24.34 -13.23 4.87
C LYS A 251 23.08 -13.45 5.74
N TYR A 252 22.86 -12.64 6.77
CA TYR A 252 21.68 -12.79 7.64
C TYR A 252 20.38 -12.49 6.88
N ILE A 253 20.40 -11.42 6.06
CA ILE A 253 19.27 -11.03 5.23
C ILE A 253 19.00 -12.08 4.14
N ARG A 254 20.04 -12.61 3.50
CA ARG A 254 19.90 -13.70 2.51
C ARG A 254 19.37 -14.99 3.14
N ASP A 255 19.87 -15.38 4.32
CA ASP A 255 19.43 -16.58 5.04
C ASP A 255 17.95 -16.45 5.47
N PHE A 256 17.54 -15.28 5.97
CA PHE A 256 16.13 -15.00 6.29
C PHE A 256 15.25 -15.04 5.03
N THR A 257 15.69 -14.41 3.94
CA THR A 257 14.97 -14.37 2.66
C THR A 257 14.78 -15.79 2.12
N ALA A 258 15.84 -16.61 2.09
CA ALA A 258 15.75 -18.01 1.68
C ALA A 258 14.74 -18.80 2.55
N LYS A 259 14.80 -18.65 3.87
CA LYS A 259 13.85 -19.29 4.80
C LYS A 259 12.40 -18.86 4.56
N ALA A 260 12.15 -17.58 4.28
CA ALA A 260 10.81 -17.06 3.99
C ALA A 260 10.26 -17.59 2.64
N LEU A 261 11.14 -17.85 1.66
CA LEU A 261 10.79 -18.46 0.37
C LEU A 261 10.62 -19.98 0.47
N GLU A 262 11.33 -20.66 1.38
CA GLU A 262 11.21 -22.10 1.67
C GLU A 262 9.92 -22.47 2.41
N GLN A 263 9.27 -21.51 3.07
CA GLN A 263 7.96 -21.74 3.69
C GLN A 263 6.93 -22.10 2.62
N LYS A 264 6.63 -23.41 2.51
CA LYS A 264 5.52 -23.94 1.73
C LYS A 264 4.18 -23.53 2.34
N PHE A 265 3.82 -22.27 2.17
CA PHE A 265 2.43 -21.85 2.27
C PHE A 265 1.61 -22.70 1.28
N GLY A 266 0.66 -23.47 1.81
CA GLY A 266 -0.11 -24.47 1.06
C GLY A 266 -1.12 -23.85 0.10
N PHE A 267 -0.64 -23.13 -0.91
CA PHE A 267 -1.45 -22.49 -1.94
C PHE A 267 -1.65 -23.43 -3.13
N CYS A 268 -2.77 -24.16 -3.14
CA CYS A 268 -3.25 -24.84 -4.34
C CYS A 268 -4.32 -23.97 -5.01
N ARG A 269 -4.11 -23.62 -6.28
CA ARG A 269 -5.06 -22.87 -7.12
C ARG A 269 -6.04 -23.76 -7.90
N ASP A 270 -5.94 -25.08 -7.76
CA ASP A 270 -6.57 -26.06 -8.65
C ASP A 270 -7.56 -26.98 -7.91
N ASP A 271 -8.76 -27.16 -8.47
CA ASP A 271 -9.88 -27.92 -7.86
C ASP A 271 -9.55 -29.40 -7.62
N ASN A 272 -8.53 -29.93 -8.31
CA ASN A 272 -8.08 -31.33 -8.23
C ASN A 272 -6.89 -31.56 -7.28
N CYS A 273 -6.50 -30.57 -6.46
CA CYS A 273 -5.34 -30.68 -5.58
C CYS A 273 -5.50 -31.80 -4.52
N LYS A 274 -4.83 -32.94 -4.75
CA LYS A 274 -4.68 -34.00 -3.75
C LYS A 274 -4.05 -33.41 -2.48
N PRO A 275 -4.64 -33.64 -1.29
CA PRO A 275 -4.12 -33.05 -0.07
C PRO A 275 -2.69 -33.53 0.18
N VAL A 276 -1.78 -32.60 0.44
CA VAL A 276 -0.52 -32.91 1.12
C VAL A 276 -0.90 -33.42 2.50
N SER A 277 -0.73 -34.72 2.72
CA SER A 277 -0.99 -35.37 4.01
C SER A 277 -0.07 -34.79 5.08
N ASP A 278 -0.66 -34.38 6.20
CA ASP A 278 0.02 -33.95 7.43
C ASP A 278 0.97 -32.75 7.32
N ASN A 279 0.42 -31.57 7.00
CA ASN A 279 1.01 -30.32 7.47
C ASN A 279 0.61 -30.05 8.93
N LYS A 280 1.58 -29.72 9.80
CA LYS A 280 1.46 -29.41 11.25
C LYS A 280 0.27 -28.49 11.62
N TYR A 281 -0.13 -27.63 10.69
CA TYR A 281 -1.20 -26.63 10.85
C TYR A 281 -2.64 -27.21 10.81
N SER A 282 -2.84 -28.47 10.43
CA SER A 282 -4.19 -29.07 10.32
C SER A 282 -4.82 -29.51 11.65
N LYS A 283 -4.18 -29.24 12.80
CA LYS A 283 -4.60 -29.70 14.13
C LYS A 283 -4.36 -28.67 15.26
N GLN A 284 -4.25 -27.38 14.94
CA GLN A 284 -4.11 -26.31 15.95
C GLN A 284 -5.26 -25.30 15.85
N ASP A 285 -5.76 -24.84 16.99
CA ASP A 285 -6.71 -23.73 17.10
C ASP A 285 -6.10 -22.48 16.44
N HIS A 286 -6.54 -22.17 15.22
CA HIS A 286 -5.99 -21.05 14.47
C HIS A 286 -6.67 -19.74 14.90
N SER A 287 -5.92 -18.87 15.58
CA SER A 287 -6.40 -17.57 16.05
C SER A 287 -5.58 -16.42 15.47
N PHE A 288 -6.28 -15.43 14.91
CA PHE A 288 -5.71 -14.21 14.33
C PHE A 288 -6.39 -12.95 14.90
N THR A 289 -5.76 -11.80 14.68
CA THR A 289 -6.30 -10.49 15.05
C THR A 289 -5.96 -9.51 13.95
N TYR A 290 -6.97 -9.04 13.24
CA TYR A 290 -6.84 -7.98 12.23
C TYR A 290 -7.15 -6.63 12.88
N THR A 291 -6.32 -5.63 12.63
CA THR A 291 -6.55 -4.23 13.04
C THR A 291 -6.51 -3.27 11.85
N CYS A 292 -7.38 -2.26 11.91
CA CYS A 292 -7.57 -1.28 10.84
C CYS A 292 -7.97 0.07 11.44
N VAL A 293 -7.19 1.13 11.17
CA VAL A 293 -7.51 2.52 11.59
C VAL A 293 -8.35 3.23 10.53
N ASN A 294 -8.06 3.03 9.24
CA ASN A 294 -8.85 3.54 8.12
C ASN A 294 -9.13 2.40 7.09
N PRO A 295 -10.40 2.02 6.84
CA PRO A 295 -10.81 0.93 5.91
C PRO A 295 -10.34 1.09 4.47
N VAL A 296 -9.90 2.30 4.14
CA VAL A 296 -9.31 2.73 2.89
C VAL A 296 -7.99 2.05 2.53
N PHE A 297 -7.15 1.85 3.54
CA PHE A 297 -5.71 1.72 3.34
C PHE A 297 -5.26 0.30 3.66
N GLY A 298 -4.58 -0.33 2.70
CA GLY A 298 -4.26 -1.75 2.77
C GLY A 298 -5.42 -2.68 2.39
N GLU A 299 -5.21 -3.94 2.70
CA GLU A 299 -6.08 -5.07 2.40
C GLU A 299 -6.56 -5.75 3.71
N GLY A 300 -7.22 -6.89 3.55
CA GLY A 300 -7.62 -7.75 4.67
C GLY A 300 -6.49 -8.64 5.22
N LEU A 301 -6.83 -9.36 6.28
CA LEU A 301 -6.03 -10.46 6.85
C LEU A 301 -6.89 -11.72 6.92
N GLN A 302 -6.33 -12.87 6.50
CA GLN A 302 -7.03 -14.15 6.37
C GLN A 302 -8.33 -14.03 5.55
N GLY A 303 -8.37 -13.11 4.58
CA GLY A 303 -9.54 -12.79 3.78
C GLY A 303 -10.57 -11.84 4.41
N PHE A 304 -10.41 -11.44 5.69
CA PHE A 304 -11.30 -10.48 6.36
C PHE A 304 -10.83 -9.04 6.15
N GLN A 305 -11.72 -8.15 5.68
CA GLN A 305 -11.43 -6.73 5.48
C GLN A 305 -12.55 -5.86 6.07
N VAL A 306 -12.21 -4.84 6.87
CA VAL A 306 -13.19 -3.86 7.36
C VAL A 306 -13.61 -2.95 6.19
N ILE A 307 -14.91 -2.72 6.05
CA ILE A 307 -15.48 -1.86 5.00
C ILE A 307 -16.03 -0.56 5.60
N GLN A 308 -16.62 -0.63 6.81
CA GLN A 308 -17.11 0.53 7.55
C GLN A 308 -16.87 0.36 9.05
N GLN A 309 -16.56 1.47 9.72
CA GLN A 309 -16.34 1.55 11.17
C GLN A 309 -17.54 2.21 11.85
N VAL A 310 -17.75 1.94 13.13
CA VAL A 310 -18.79 2.63 13.92
C VAL A 310 -18.38 4.08 14.20
N THR A 311 -17.10 4.32 14.49
CA THR A 311 -16.46 5.63 14.54
C THR A 311 -15.28 5.64 13.57
N PRO A 312 -15.27 6.51 12.54
CA PRO A 312 -14.13 6.69 11.64
C PRO A 312 -12.82 7.03 12.36
N PHE A 313 -11.69 6.59 11.82
CA PHE A 313 -10.33 6.87 12.32
C PHE A 313 -10.05 6.43 13.76
N ARG A 314 -10.88 5.54 14.32
CA ARG A 314 -10.58 4.80 15.55
C ARG A 314 -10.20 3.37 15.20
N LEU A 315 -9.32 2.77 16.00
CA LEU A 315 -8.87 1.40 15.78
C LEU A 315 -10.06 0.43 15.75
N SER A 316 -10.30 -0.16 14.59
CA SER A 316 -11.19 -1.30 14.41
C SER A 316 -10.40 -2.59 14.55
N GLN A 317 -11.04 -3.62 15.10
CA GLN A 317 -10.43 -4.92 15.33
C GLN A 317 -11.39 -6.04 14.95
N ILE A 318 -10.89 -7.08 14.30
CA ILE A 318 -11.58 -8.36 14.08
C ILE A 318 -10.69 -9.46 14.65
N LYS A 319 -11.22 -10.26 15.57
CA LYS A 319 -10.53 -11.43 16.14
C LYS A 319 -11.23 -12.68 15.64
N GLY A 320 -10.52 -13.51 14.88
CA GLY A 320 -11.00 -14.82 14.46
C GLY A 320 -10.37 -15.93 15.29
N SER A 321 -11.17 -16.91 15.68
CA SER A 321 -10.71 -18.17 16.28
C SER A 321 -11.39 -19.33 15.58
N LEU A 322 -10.63 -20.13 14.86
CA LEU A 322 -11.08 -21.42 14.36
C LEU A 322 -11.07 -22.42 15.52
N LYS A 323 -12.23 -23.05 15.77
CA LYS A 323 -12.38 -24.17 16.72
C LYS A 323 -13.12 -25.29 16.02
N GLU A 324 -12.50 -26.47 15.99
CA GLU A 324 -12.96 -27.59 15.16
C GLU A 324 -13.23 -27.08 13.72
N ASP A 325 -14.47 -27.18 13.26
CA ASP A 325 -14.88 -26.74 11.94
C ASP A 325 -15.46 -25.30 11.89
N THR A 326 -15.66 -24.63 13.03
CA THR A 326 -16.34 -23.31 13.10
C THR A 326 -15.37 -22.15 13.32
N MET A 327 -15.47 -21.10 12.50
CA MET A 327 -14.81 -19.81 12.74
C MET A 327 -15.68 -18.92 13.64
N ILE A 328 -15.18 -18.60 14.84
CA ILE A 328 -15.77 -17.63 15.76
C ILE A 328 -15.15 -16.26 15.49
N VAL A 329 -15.96 -15.21 15.33
CA VAL A 329 -15.50 -13.87 14.98
C VAL A 329 -16.04 -12.82 15.98
N ASP A 330 -15.14 -12.22 16.75
CA ASP A 330 -15.41 -11.06 17.60
C ASP A 330 -14.92 -9.78 16.92
N SER A 331 -15.59 -8.64 17.13
CA SER A 331 -15.15 -7.37 16.53
C SER A 331 -15.46 -6.12 17.34
N THR A 332 -14.59 -5.12 17.18
CA THR A 332 -14.60 -3.85 17.91
C THR A 332 -14.53 -2.70 16.92
N ASN A 333 -15.39 -1.69 17.06
CA ASN A 333 -15.49 -0.55 16.14
C ASN A 333 -15.72 -0.94 14.65
N VAL A 334 -16.33 -2.09 14.36
CA VAL A 334 -16.71 -2.51 13.01
C VAL A 334 -18.23 -2.37 12.85
N LEU A 335 -18.66 -1.65 11.81
CA LEU A 335 -20.06 -1.57 11.38
C LEU A 335 -20.33 -2.56 10.24
N ARG A 336 -19.33 -2.76 9.36
CA ARG A 336 -19.40 -3.65 8.22
C ARG A 336 -18.03 -4.20 7.85
N PHE A 337 -17.96 -5.49 7.55
CA PHE A 337 -16.76 -6.13 7.01
C PHE A 337 -17.10 -7.01 5.80
N SER A 338 -16.09 -7.36 5.02
CA SER A 338 -16.16 -8.37 3.98
C SER A 338 -15.29 -9.56 4.34
N TYR A 339 -15.64 -10.72 3.80
CA TYR A 339 -14.80 -11.89 3.77
C TYR A 339 -14.67 -12.38 2.32
N LYS A 340 -13.44 -12.51 1.86
CA LYS A 340 -13.08 -13.18 0.61
C LYS A 340 -12.42 -14.52 0.94
N LYS A 341 -12.94 -15.61 0.37
CA LYS A 341 -12.35 -16.95 0.57
C LYS A 341 -10.94 -16.99 -0.03
N ASN A 342 -9.93 -16.94 0.84
CA ASN A 342 -8.55 -17.20 0.47
C ASN A 342 -8.27 -18.72 0.48
N ASN A 343 -7.17 -19.12 -0.16
CA ASN A 343 -6.74 -20.53 -0.36
C ASN A 343 -6.40 -21.31 0.94
N LEU A 344 -6.59 -20.69 2.10
CA LEU A 344 -6.59 -21.38 3.38
C LEU A 344 -7.81 -22.31 3.42
N LYS A 345 -7.58 -23.61 3.61
CA LYS A 345 -8.67 -24.56 3.90
C LYS A 345 -9.28 -24.23 5.26
N LEU A 346 -10.27 -23.35 5.26
CA LEU A 346 -11.18 -23.17 6.38
C LEU A 346 -12.36 -24.14 6.24
N PRO A 347 -12.72 -24.86 7.32
CA PRO A 347 -13.82 -25.82 7.36
C PRO A 347 -15.22 -25.16 7.41
N GLN A 348 -16.26 -25.98 7.61
CA GLN A 348 -17.66 -25.62 7.34
C GLN A 348 -18.19 -24.45 8.19
N TRP A 349 -18.78 -23.50 7.49
CA TRP A 349 -19.10 -22.16 7.95
C TRP A 349 -19.98 -22.08 9.20
N MET A 350 -19.69 -21.03 10.00
CA MET A 350 -20.49 -20.41 11.06
C MET A 350 -21.93 -20.94 11.24
N ASP A 351 -22.26 -21.38 12.46
CA ASP A 351 -23.64 -21.58 12.93
C ASP A 351 -24.37 -20.24 13.19
N LEU A 352 -24.33 -19.34 12.19
CA LEU A 352 -25.22 -18.18 12.07
C LEU A 352 -26.45 -18.63 11.28
N GLN A 353 -27.34 -19.36 11.97
CA GLN A 353 -28.68 -19.74 11.53
C GLN A 353 -28.78 -20.43 10.16
N LYS A 354 -28.41 -21.71 10.10
CA LYS A 354 -28.99 -22.88 9.37
C LYS A 354 -30.02 -22.72 8.22
N ASN A 355 -29.99 -21.67 7.39
CA ASN A 355 -31.01 -21.37 6.36
C ASN A 355 -30.46 -20.70 5.09
N LEU A 356 -29.16 -20.82 4.79
CA LEU A 356 -28.51 -20.12 3.65
C LEU A 356 -27.65 -20.99 2.73
N GLU A 357 -27.46 -22.28 3.02
CA GLU A 357 -26.59 -23.18 2.22
C GLU A 357 -27.05 -23.33 0.76
N ASP A 358 -28.36 -23.23 0.48
CA ASP A 358 -28.93 -23.36 -0.87
C ASP A 358 -28.71 -22.15 -1.81
N LYS A 359 -28.09 -21.04 -1.34
CA LYS A 359 -28.02 -19.79 -2.13
C LYS A 359 -26.63 -19.24 -2.44
N LEU A 360 -25.56 -19.71 -1.79
CA LEU A 360 -24.22 -19.15 -1.97
C LEU A 360 -23.23 -20.18 -2.50
N LYS A 361 -23.03 -20.21 -3.81
CA LYS A 361 -21.80 -20.74 -4.40
C LYS A 361 -20.65 -19.84 -3.96
N ILE A 362 -19.84 -20.30 -3.00
CA ILE A 362 -18.77 -19.52 -2.36
C ILE A 362 -17.53 -19.40 -3.28
N SER A 363 -17.71 -18.67 -4.38
CA SER A 363 -16.65 -18.15 -5.26
C SER A 363 -16.59 -16.61 -5.26
N SER A 364 -17.45 -15.95 -4.50
CA SER A 364 -17.56 -14.49 -4.37
C SER A 364 -17.26 -14.01 -2.96
N THR A 365 -16.85 -12.75 -2.83
CA THR A 365 -16.79 -12.03 -1.55
C THR A 365 -18.17 -11.98 -0.89
N VAL A 366 -18.23 -12.16 0.43
CA VAL A 366 -19.45 -12.05 1.25
C VAL A 366 -19.31 -10.82 2.16
N TYR A 367 -20.37 -10.03 2.29
CA TYR A 367 -20.41 -8.85 3.13
C TYR A 367 -21.30 -9.07 4.36
N PHE A 368 -20.82 -8.64 5.53
CA PHE A 368 -21.51 -8.74 6.81
C PHE A 368 -21.73 -7.35 7.39
N CYS A 369 -22.97 -7.04 7.72
CA CYS A 369 -23.40 -5.76 8.28
C CYS A 369 -23.93 -5.98 9.71
N ARG A 370 -23.72 -5.00 10.59
CA ARG A 370 -24.23 -5.02 11.96
C ARG A 370 -25.59 -4.31 12.03
N ASN A 371 -26.62 -5.05 12.40
CA ASN A 371 -27.99 -4.55 12.60
C ASN A 371 -28.36 -4.71 14.08
N THR A 372 -28.59 -3.59 14.76
CA THR A 372 -28.69 -3.45 16.23
C THR A 372 -27.57 -4.19 16.98
N ASP A 373 -27.78 -5.46 17.34
CA ASP A 373 -26.87 -6.30 18.10
C ASP A 373 -26.41 -7.59 17.37
N ALA A 374 -26.88 -7.82 16.14
CA ALA A 374 -26.58 -9.03 15.36
C ALA A 374 -25.80 -8.73 14.06
N TRP A 375 -25.13 -9.76 13.54
CA TRP A 375 -24.51 -9.75 12.21
C TRP A 375 -25.45 -10.40 11.19
N GLU A 376 -25.68 -9.72 10.07
CA GLU A 376 -26.47 -10.21 8.94
C GLU A 376 -25.67 -10.11 7.63
N VAL A 377 -25.93 -11.02 6.68
CA VAL A 377 -25.34 -10.96 5.34
C VAL A 377 -26.02 -9.84 4.56
N CYS A 378 -25.22 -8.94 3.97
CA CYS A 378 -25.71 -7.78 3.22
C CYS A 378 -25.13 -7.71 1.80
N THR A 379 -25.70 -6.85 0.97
CA THR A 379 -25.21 -6.56 -0.39
C THR A 379 -23.89 -5.79 -0.36
N GLU A 380 -23.14 -5.80 -1.47
CA GLU A 380 -21.95 -4.94 -1.65
C GLU A 380 -22.29 -3.44 -1.63
N ASP A 381 -23.47 -3.06 -2.12
CA ASP A 381 -23.94 -1.68 -2.12
C ASP A 381 -23.96 -1.05 -0.71
N LEU A 382 -23.58 0.23 -0.64
CA LEU A 382 -23.50 1.05 0.57
C LEU A 382 -24.57 2.16 0.59
N GLY A 383 -25.30 2.37 -0.51
CA GLY A 383 -26.19 3.50 -0.70
C GLY A 383 -25.47 4.83 -0.48
N ASP A 384 -26.09 5.74 0.28
CA ASP A 384 -25.50 7.04 0.63
C ASP A 384 -24.41 6.96 1.72
N SER A 385 -24.05 5.76 2.21
CA SER A 385 -23.06 5.59 3.27
C SER A 385 -21.62 5.64 2.73
N ARG A 386 -20.69 6.16 3.53
CA ARG A 386 -19.26 6.13 3.17
C ARG A 386 -18.69 4.70 3.23
N GLY A 387 -17.78 4.40 2.31
CA GLY A 387 -16.97 3.17 2.29
C GLY A 387 -15.51 3.45 1.90
N PRO A 388 -14.71 2.42 1.58
CA PRO A 388 -13.27 2.58 1.28
C PRO A 388 -12.94 3.52 0.10
N SER A 389 -13.90 3.77 -0.79
CA SER A 389 -13.78 4.76 -1.87
C SER A 389 -14.00 6.22 -1.42
N SER A 390 -14.69 6.45 -0.30
CA SER A 390 -15.22 7.78 0.09
C SER A 390 -15.00 8.15 1.57
N TYR A 391 -14.27 7.34 2.33
CA TYR A 391 -14.08 7.48 3.77
C TYR A 391 -13.35 8.79 4.17
N GLY A 392 -12.27 9.09 3.44
CA GLY A 392 -11.30 10.15 3.76
C GLY A 392 -9.90 9.58 4.04
N PRO A 393 -8.93 10.39 4.49
CA PRO A 393 -9.02 11.85 4.71
C PRO A 393 -9.12 12.64 3.39
N ALA A 394 -9.40 13.96 3.47
CA ALA A 394 -9.65 14.77 2.26
C ALA A 394 -8.48 14.80 1.26
N ARG A 395 -7.23 14.65 1.72
CA ARG A 395 -6.01 14.54 0.88
C ARG A 395 -6.11 13.44 -0.20
N ARG A 396 -6.93 12.42 0.02
CA ARG A 396 -7.14 11.30 -0.91
C ARG A 396 -7.75 11.68 -2.26
N VAL A 397 -8.34 12.87 -2.36
CA VAL A 397 -8.77 13.45 -3.65
C VAL A 397 -7.59 13.51 -4.64
N ALA A 398 -6.36 13.72 -4.14
CA ALA A 398 -5.13 13.75 -4.93
C ALA A 398 -4.40 12.39 -5.05
N GLU A 399 -4.93 11.30 -4.48
CA GLU A 399 -4.39 9.94 -4.66
C GLU A 399 -4.90 9.25 -5.93
N LYS A 400 -5.66 9.96 -6.76
CA LYS A 400 -6.10 9.52 -8.10
C LYS A 400 -6.11 10.73 -9.03
N LYS A 401 -6.21 10.50 -10.34
CA LYS A 401 -6.43 11.55 -11.34
C LYS A 401 -7.58 12.47 -10.91
N PHE A 402 -7.34 13.78 -10.91
CA PHE A 402 -8.32 14.78 -10.52
C PHE A 402 -8.30 16.04 -11.38
N TYR A 403 -9.42 16.75 -11.40
CA TYR A 403 -9.56 18.06 -12.03
C TYR A 403 -9.77 19.14 -10.97
N ILE A 404 -9.16 20.31 -11.17
CA ILE A 404 -9.46 21.54 -10.44
C ILE A 404 -10.47 22.34 -11.26
N VAL A 405 -11.72 22.36 -10.80
CA VAL A 405 -12.84 22.98 -11.51
C VAL A 405 -13.00 24.43 -11.04
N ILE A 406 -12.74 25.38 -11.94
CA ILE A 406 -12.86 26.82 -11.68
C ILE A 406 -14.19 27.38 -12.15
N GLY A 407 -14.77 28.28 -11.35
CA GLY A 407 -16.04 28.93 -11.68
C GLY A 407 -15.89 30.11 -12.64
N THR A 408 -16.82 30.19 -13.60
CA THR A 408 -16.89 31.25 -14.63
C THR A 408 -18.06 32.23 -14.44
N GLN A 409 -18.97 31.98 -13.49
CA GLN A 409 -20.24 32.71 -13.36
C GLN A 409 -20.09 34.16 -12.89
N ASP A 410 -18.98 34.47 -12.21
CA ASP A 410 -18.60 35.79 -11.72
C ASP A 410 -17.26 36.19 -12.36
N PRO A 411 -17.26 37.03 -13.41
CA PRO A 411 -16.04 37.39 -14.14
C PRO A 411 -14.97 38.08 -13.28
N ASP A 412 -15.37 38.86 -12.28
CA ASP A 412 -14.45 39.57 -11.40
C ASP A 412 -13.75 38.59 -10.46
N ALA A 413 -14.49 37.62 -9.90
CA ALA A 413 -13.90 36.56 -9.08
C ALA A 413 -13.12 35.51 -9.89
N ALA A 414 -13.55 35.19 -11.12
CA ALA A 414 -12.97 34.13 -11.95
C ALA A 414 -11.45 34.29 -12.15
N VAL A 415 -10.96 35.53 -12.32
CA VAL A 415 -9.52 35.83 -12.46
C VAL A 415 -8.73 35.44 -11.20
N TYR A 416 -9.28 35.63 -10.02
CA TYR A 416 -8.65 35.25 -8.75
C TYR A 416 -8.75 33.74 -8.50
N ILE A 417 -9.91 33.14 -8.79
CA ILE A 417 -10.13 31.70 -8.71
C ILE A 417 -9.15 30.94 -9.63
N GLN A 418 -8.97 31.39 -10.88
CA GLN A 418 -8.01 30.80 -11.82
C GLN A 418 -6.57 30.91 -11.32
N LYS A 419 -6.15 32.06 -10.79
CA LYS A 419 -4.81 32.24 -10.20
C LYS A 419 -4.58 31.30 -9.01
N PHE A 420 -5.58 31.12 -8.16
CA PHE A 420 -5.51 30.20 -7.03
C PHE A 420 -5.47 28.72 -7.46
N ALA A 421 -6.26 28.35 -8.47
CA ALA A 421 -6.22 27.01 -9.06
C ALA A 421 -4.85 26.68 -9.69
N VAL A 422 -4.26 27.62 -10.43
CA VAL A 422 -2.90 27.47 -11.00
C VAL A 422 -1.84 27.39 -9.91
N TYR A 423 -1.99 28.13 -8.80
CA TYR A 423 -1.12 28.00 -7.64
C TYR A 423 -1.19 26.60 -7.01
N ILE A 424 -2.40 26.06 -6.80
CA ILE A 424 -2.60 24.68 -6.30
C ILE A 424 -2.00 23.66 -7.26
N ALA A 425 -2.24 23.79 -8.57
CA ALA A 425 -1.72 22.87 -9.58
C ALA A 425 -0.18 22.85 -9.61
N ASN A 426 0.45 24.02 -9.57
CA ASN A 426 1.91 24.14 -9.50
C ASN A 426 2.48 23.59 -8.19
N LEU A 427 1.80 23.82 -7.05
CA LEU A 427 2.22 23.27 -5.76
C LEU A 427 2.13 21.74 -5.74
N PHE A 428 1.09 21.17 -6.35
CA PHE A 428 0.94 19.72 -6.48
C PHE A 428 2.04 19.12 -7.38
N PHE A 429 2.31 19.75 -8.53
CA PHE A 429 3.41 19.36 -9.41
C PHE A 429 4.78 19.41 -8.69
N LEU A 430 5.08 20.49 -7.97
CA LEU A 430 6.34 20.62 -7.22
C LEU A 430 6.52 19.61 -6.07
N THR A 431 5.44 19.04 -5.54
CA THR A 431 5.48 18.12 -4.40
C THR A 431 5.39 16.65 -4.80
N SER A 432 4.68 16.35 -5.89
CA SER A 432 4.33 14.98 -6.30
C SER A 432 4.87 14.59 -7.69
N ASP A 433 5.40 15.54 -8.47
CA ASP A 433 5.84 15.38 -9.88
C ASP A 433 4.68 15.04 -10.85
N THR A 434 3.45 15.38 -10.45
CA THR A 434 2.20 15.10 -11.19
C THR A 434 1.49 16.39 -11.62
N PRO A 435 1.10 16.54 -12.90
CA PRO A 435 0.31 17.69 -13.34
C PRO A 435 -1.16 17.56 -12.90
N ALA A 436 -1.69 18.61 -12.26
CA ALA A 436 -3.13 18.75 -12.02
C ALA A 436 -3.78 19.60 -13.12
N VAL A 437 -4.88 19.12 -13.71
CA VAL A 437 -5.56 19.82 -14.80
C VAL A 437 -6.57 20.84 -14.23
N VAL A 438 -6.45 22.10 -14.63
CA VAL A 438 -7.43 23.15 -14.34
C VAL A 438 -8.43 23.21 -15.50
N ILE A 439 -9.72 23.12 -15.20
CA ILE A 439 -10.83 23.13 -16.18
C ILE A 439 -11.93 24.07 -15.71
N LYS A 440 -12.65 24.73 -16.63
CA LYS A 440 -13.79 25.56 -16.26
C LYS A 440 -15.03 24.72 -15.95
N ASP A 441 -15.94 25.31 -15.19
CA ASP A 441 -17.21 24.70 -14.80
C ASP A 441 -18.19 24.50 -15.97
N ASP A 442 -18.10 25.31 -17.03
CA ASP A 442 -18.85 25.17 -18.29
C ASP A 442 -18.21 24.17 -19.27
N GLU A 443 -16.89 23.96 -19.18
CA GLU A 443 -16.12 22.99 -19.99
C GLU A 443 -16.11 21.56 -19.42
N LEU A 444 -16.55 21.36 -18.16
CA LEU A 444 -16.54 20.06 -17.48
C LEU A 444 -17.61 19.09 -18.03
N GLU A 445 -17.17 17.95 -18.56
CA GLU A 445 -18.01 16.92 -19.16
C GLU A 445 -18.48 15.86 -18.14
N ASN A 446 -19.57 15.14 -18.45
CA ASN A 446 -20.12 14.11 -17.55
C ASN A 446 -19.16 12.91 -17.37
N ASP A 447 -18.45 12.50 -18.43
CA ASP A 447 -17.45 11.42 -18.35
C ASP A 447 -16.31 11.75 -17.36
N GLN A 448 -15.88 13.01 -17.34
CA GLN A 448 -14.90 13.51 -16.38
C GLN A 448 -15.45 13.49 -14.94
N ILE A 449 -16.73 13.83 -14.76
CA ILE A 449 -17.42 13.78 -13.46
C ILE A 449 -17.55 12.35 -12.92
N GLU A 450 -17.75 11.36 -13.79
CA GLU A 450 -17.95 9.96 -13.39
C GLU A 450 -16.63 9.23 -13.12
N ASN A 451 -15.57 9.55 -13.86
CA ASN A 451 -14.29 8.81 -13.81
C ASN A 451 -13.19 9.47 -12.96
N TYR A 452 -13.32 10.74 -12.56
CA TYR A 452 -12.24 11.52 -11.91
C TYR A 452 -12.68 12.18 -10.61
N ASN A 453 -11.70 12.35 -9.71
CA ASN A 453 -11.88 13.17 -8.52
C ASN A 453 -11.98 14.67 -8.91
N LEU A 454 -12.75 15.46 -8.16
CA LEU A 454 -12.98 16.88 -8.46
C LEU A 454 -12.64 17.77 -7.26
N ILE A 455 -11.86 18.83 -7.50
CA ILE A 455 -11.65 19.95 -6.57
C ILE A 455 -12.39 21.17 -7.13
N ILE A 456 -13.57 21.47 -6.59
CA ILE A 456 -14.43 22.56 -7.08
C ILE A 456 -14.12 23.83 -6.29
N ILE A 457 -13.76 24.91 -7.00
CA ILE A 457 -13.42 26.21 -6.40
C ILE A 457 -14.46 27.27 -6.80
N GLY A 458 -15.04 27.92 -5.78
CA GLY A 458 -16.02 28.99 -5.92
C GLY A 458 -17.35 28.66 -5.24
N SER A 459 -18.05 29.69 -4.76
CA SER A 459 -19.44 29.58 -4.25
C SER A 459 -20.43 29.25 -5.37
N PRO A 460 -21.70 28.89 -5.08
CA PRO A 460 -22.75 28.72 -6.09
C PRO A 460 -22.97 29.93 -7.02
N LYS A 461 -22.60 31.15 -6.58
CA LYS A 461 -22.65 32.37 -7.40
C LYS A 461 -21.48 32.49 -8.39
N GLN A 462 -20.40 31.75 -8.16
CA GLN A 462 -19.15 31.83 -8.91
C GLN A 462 -18.92 30.59 -9.78
N ASN A 463 -19.33 29.40 -9.30
CA ASN A 463 -19.13 28.11 -9.95
C ASN A 463 -20.47 27.35 -10.02
N SER A 464 -20.91 27.07 -11.24
CA SER A 464 -22.18 26.42 -11.57
C SER A 464 -22.30 24.99 -11.03
N ARG A 465 -21.18 24.31 -10.77
CA ARG A 465 -21.19 22.93 -10.25
C ARG A 465 -21.30 22.87 -8.73
N THR A 466 -20.93 23.92 -8.00
CA THR A 466 -20.88 23.90 -6.52
C THR A 466 -22.24 23.55 -5.90
N GLU A 467 -23.33 24.13 -6.37
CA GLU A 467 -24.69 23.90 -5.86
C GLU A 467 -25.15 22.42 -5.97
N MET A 468 -24.66 21.69 -6.98
CA MET A 468 -24.99 20.28 -7.19
C MET A 468 -24.38 19.38 -6.10
N TYR A 469 -23.17 19.70 -5.63
CA TYR A 469 -22.45 18.93 -4.62
C TYR A 469 -22.74 19.39 -3.19
N LEU A 470 -23.01 20.69 -2.97
CA LEU A 470 -23.43 21.19 -1.65
C LEU A 470 -24.70 20.48 -1.15
N LYS A 471 -25.64 20.17 -2.05
CA LYS A 471 -26.86 19.39 -1.73
C LYS A 471 -26.58 17.96 -1.25
N LYS A 472 -25.40 17.41 -1.51
CA LYS A 472 -25.00 16.04 -1.15
C LYS A 472 -24.14 15.96 0.12
N ILE A 473 -23.74 17.08 0.72
CA ILE A 473 -22.92 17.10 1.93
C ILE A 473 -23.66 17.77 3.09
N PRO A 474 -23.44 17.36 4.36
CA PRO A 474 -24.11 17.94 5.53
C PRO A 474 -23.54 19.31 5.94
N VAL A 475 -23.11 20.13 4.98
CA VAL A 475 -22.46 21.43 5.20
C VAL A 475 -23.27 22.51 4.47
N LYS A 476 -23.79 23.47 5.24
CA LYS A 476 -24.47 24.66 4.69
C LYS A 476 -23.46 25.80 4.53
N VAL A 477 -22.97 26.01 3.31
CA VAL A 477 -22.18 27.20 2.98
C VAL A 477 -23.14 28.39 2.85
N GLN A 478 -23.05 29.34 3.78
CA GLN A 478 -23.66 30.66 3.61
C GLN A 478 -22.74 31.52 2.74
N GLY A 479 -23.29 32.25 1.75
CA GLY A 479 -22.52 33.10 0.84
C GLY A 479 -23.37 34.03 -0.01
#